data_AF-A0A183V4F2-F1
#
_entry.id   AF-A0A183V4F2-F1
#
_cell.length_a   1.000
_cell.length_b   1.000
_cell.length_c   1.000
_cell.angle_alpha   90.00
_cell.angle_beta   90.00
_cell.angle_gamma   90.00
#
_symmetry.space_group_name_H-M   'P 1'
#
loop_
_entity.id
_entity.type
_entity.pdbx_description
1 polymer ?
#
loop_
_entity_poly.entity_id
_entity_poly.type
_entity_poly.pdbx_seq_one_letter_code
_entity_poly.pdbx_strand_id
1 'polypeptide(L)'
;MHWALAVVIPCIIIAFIEPVKLQTPQDPWMPRFLQLASPEARAEYYKIYDGSFDLTKQQLEDKLRQWAKKQGDEVSKAFEQYLASEEEYAQKRFEVLSKRIESSDGSEQAKQILLDMLQYEQLKNVTIREYDHHITTFLDAYPQNVQDEVNKLWSKIDPANIN
;
A
#
# COMPACT_ATOMS: atom_id res chain seq x y z
N MET A 1 -7.71 -19.69 25.92
CA MET A 1 -7.91 -20.47 24.67
C MET A 1 -9.18 -19.97 24.01
N HIS A 2 -9.07 -19.14 22.98
CA HIS A 2 -9.96 -19.14 21.81
C HIS A 2 -9.13 -18.57 20.65
N TRP A 3 -8.86 -19.43 19.68
CA TRP A 3 -8.20 -19.13 18.42
C TRP A 3 -9.26 -18.83 17.35
N ALA A 4 -8.88 -18.01 16.37
CA ALA A 4 -9.53 -17.77 15.07
C ALA A 4 -10.86 -16.98 15.15
N LEU A 5 -11.00 -15.81 14.51
CA LEU A 5 -10.66 -15.52 13.12
C LEU A 5 -10.07 -14.12 12.98
N ALA A 6 -8.75 -14.03 12.93
CA ALA A 6 -8.09 -12.95 12.20
C ALA A 6 -8.28 -13.26 10.70
N VAL A 7 -9.46 -12.95 10.14
CA VAL A 7 -9.54 -12.67 8.70
C VAL A 7 -9.08 -11.24 8.56
N VAL A 8 -7.76 -11.11 8.71
CA VAL A 8 -6.97 -9.97 8.27
C VAL A 8 -7.54 -9.58 6.91
N ILE A 9 -7.87 -8.31 6.69
CA ILE A 9 -7.80 -7.78 5.33
C ILE A 9 -6.30 -7.67 5.06
N PRO A 10 -5.62 -8.74 4.59
CA PRO A 10 -4.16 -8.81 4.59
C PRO A 10 -3.60 -8.11 3.35
N CYS A 11 -4.46 -7.49 2.53
CA CYS A 11 -4.14 -6.95 1.21
C CYS A 11 -4.44 -5.45 1.06
N ILE A 12 -4.75 -4.76 2.16
CA ILE A 12 -4.89 -3.29 2.19
C ILE A 12 -3.51 -2.61 2.40
N ILE A 13 -2.43 -3.37 2.59
CA ILE A 13 -1.04 -2.87 2.63
C ILE A 13 -0.38 -2.87 1.23
N ILE A 14 -1.14 -2.80 0.13
CA ILE A 14 -0.54 -2.54 -1.20
C ILE A 14 -0.37 -1.02 -1.44
N ALA A 15 -0.95 -0.16 -0.59
CA ALA A 15 -0.93 1.30 -0.77
C ALA A 15 0.39 1.98 -0.34
N PHE A 16 1.27 1.26 0.35
CA PHE A 16 2.61 1.71 0.70
C PHE A 16 3.61 1.06 -0.23
N ILE A 17 4.54 1.86 -0.77
CA ILE A 17 5.77 1.40 -1.45
C ILE A 17 6.27 0.19 -0.65
N GLU A 18 6.08 -1.04 -1.10
CA GLU A 18 6.47 -2.18 -0.27
C GLU A 18 8.00 -2.20 -0.15
N PRO A 19 8.57 -2.57 1.01
CA PRO A 19 10.01 -2.78 1.07
C PRO A 19 10.33 -3.95 0.16
N VAL A 20 11.02 -3.66 -0.94
CA VAL A 20 11.54 -4.69 -1.84
C VAL A 20 12.45 -5.60 -1.03
N LYS A 21 11.96 -6.79 -0.65
CA LYS A 21 12.74 -7.79 0.10
C LYS A 21 13.75 -8.44 -0.84
N LEU A 22 14.93 -7.85 -0.95
CA LEU A 22 16.02 -8.44 -1.73
C LEU A 22 16.64 -9.61 -0.97
N GLN A 23 16.40 -10.83 -1.46
CA GLN A 23 17.13 -12.00 -0.98
C GLN A 23 18.58 -12.01 -1.51
N THR A 24 18.91 -11.24 -2.56
CA THR A 24 20.26 -11.14 -3.13
C THR A 24 20.55 -9.78 -3.80
N PRO A 25 21.83 -9.40 -4.06
CA PRO A 25 22.22 -8.14 -4.69
C PRO A 25 21.72 -7.89 -6.12
N GLN A 26 21.17 -8.91 -6.79
CA GLN A 26 20.53 -8.82 -8.10
C GLN A 26 19.22 -9.61 -8.09
N ASP A 27 18.18 -9.01 -7.53
CA ASP A 27 16.82 -9.49 -7.72
C ASP A 27 16.28 -8.91 -9.03
N PRO A 28 15.84 -9.75 -9.99
CA PRO A 28 15.20 -9.29 -11.23
C PRO A 28 13.97 -8.39 -11.00
N TRP A 29 13.33 -8.51 -9.84
CA TRP A 29 12.15 -7.75 -9.45
C TRP A 29 12.48 -6.43 -8.72
N MET A 30 13.77 -6.14 -8.54
CA MET A 30 14.22 -4.89 -7.95
C MET A 30 13.87 -3.69 -8.86
N PRO A 31 13.24 -2.63 -8.33
CA PRO A 31 13.02 -1.40 -9.08
C PRO A 31 14.31 -0.83 -9.68
N ARG A 32 14.20 -0.25 -10.87
CA ARG A 32 15.35 0.24 -11.64
C ARG A 32 16.26 1.18 -10.85
N PHE A 33 15.67 2.08 -10.05
CA PHE A 33 16.45 3.04 -9.26
C PHE A 33 17.35 2.37 -8.20
N LEU A 34 16.93 1.23 -7.63
CA LEU A 34 17.76 0.45 -6.71
C LEU A 34 18.81 -0.39 -7.46
N GLN A 35 18.50 -0.86 -8.67
CA GLN A 35 19.49 -1.56 -9.52
C GLN A 35 20.67 -0.64 -9.89
N LEU A 36 20.37 0.65 -10.10
CA LEU A 36 21.36 1.69 -10.40
C LEU A 36 22.15 2.14 -9.16
N ALA A 37 21.60 1.93 -7.96
CA ALA A 37 22.21 2.35 -6.72
C ALA A 37 23.33 1.37 -6.27
N SER A 38 24.39 1.92 -5.66
CA SER A 38 25.42 1.09 -5.04
C SER A 38 24.85 0.24 -3.90
N PRO A 39 25.54 -0.83 -3.46
CA PRO A 39 25.12 -1.61 -2.30
C PRO A 39 24.93 -0.74 -1.04
N GLU A 40 25.79 0.25 -0.83
CA GLU A 40 25.73 1.19 0.31
C GLU A 40 24.50 2.10 0.20
N ALA A 41 24.25 2.65 -1.00
CA ALA A 41 23.07 3.47 -1.26
C ALA A 41 21.77 2.69 -1.06
N ARG A 42 21.74 1.40 -1.43
CA ARG A 42 20.61 0.50 -1.15
C ARG A 42 20.43 0.29 0.35
N ALA A 43 21.50 0.10 1.11
CA ALA A 43 21.39 -0.01 2.58
C ALA A 43 20.81 1.27 3.20
N GLU A 44 21.17 2.45 2.71
CA GLU A 44 20.56 3.72 3.13
C GLU A 44 19.06 3.79 2.83
N TYR A 45 18.66 3.35 1.62
CA TYR A 45 17.25 3.26 1.24
C TYR A 45 16.46 2.42 2.24
N TYR A 46 16.95 1.22 2.58
CA TYR A 46 16.29 0.34 3.54
C TYR A 46 16.22 0.95 4.93
N LYS A 47 17.26 1.65 5.37
CA LYS A 47 17.24 2.34 6.67
C LYS A 47 16.19 3.46 6.73
N ILE A 48 15.95 4.18 5.63
CA ILE A 48 14.86 5.16 5.53
C ILE A 48 13.51 4.44 5.66
N TYR A 49 13.38 3.29 4.99
CA TYR A 49 12.16 2.49 4.99
C TYR A 49 11.86 1.88 6.37
N ASP A 50 12.85 1.32 7.06
CA ASP A 50 12.71 0.74 8.40
C ASP A 50 12.21 1.78 9.42
N GLY A 51 12.59 3.05 9.23
CA GLY A 51 12.14 4.18 10.04
C GLY A 51 10.85 4.85 9.54
N SER A 52 10.14 4.27 8.57
CA SER A 52 9.01 4.94 7.90
C SER A 52 7.70 4.89 8.66
N PHE A 53 7.59 4.07 9.70
CA PHE A 53 6.30 3.78 10.36
C PHE A 53 5.58 5.03 10.89
N ASP A 54 6.34 6.03 11.33
CA ASP A 54 5.84 7.32 11.84
C ASP A 54 5.82 8.43 10.78
N LEU A 55 6.11 8.10 9.52
CA LEU A 55 6.08 9.04 8.41
C LEU A 55 4.77 8.92 7.64
N THR A 56 4.30 10.06 7.15
CA THR A 56 3.27 10.07 6.11
C THR A 56 3.84 9.58 4.78
N LYS A 57 2.98 9.14 3.86
CA LYS A 57 3.40 8.77 2.50
C LYS A 57 4.18 9.92 1.83
N GLN A 58 3.69 11.16 1.96
CA GLN A 58 4.39 12.34 1.45
C GLN A 58 5.78 12.52 2.09
N GLN A 59 5.90 12.38 3.40
CA GLN A 59 7.19 12.52 4.10
C GLN A 59 8.18 11.42 3.72
N LEU A 60 7.70 10.19 3.54
CA LEU A 60 8.52 9.08 3.06
C LEU A 60 9.00 9.34 1.63
N GLU A 61 8.10 9.71 0.72
CA GLU A 61 8.44 10.08 -0.65
C GLU A 61 9.48 11.22 -0.68
N ASP A 62 9.29 12.28 0.11
CA ASP A 62 10.23 13.41 0.17
C ASP A 62 11.64 12.97 0.64
N LYS A 63 11.72 12.11 1.66
CA LYS A 63 13.00 11.55 2.13
C LYS A 63 13.66 10.70 1.06
N LEU A 64 12.88 9.85 0.37
CA LEU A 64 13.39 9.00 -0.70
C LEU A 64 13.81 9.81 -1.93
N ARG A 65 13.10 10.91 -2.27
CA ARG A 65 13.52 11.86 -3.32
C ARG A 65 14.84 12.52 -2.96
N GLN A 66 15.03 12.93 -1.70
CA GLN A 66 16.30 13.48 -1.24
C GLN A 66 17.42 12.45 -1.29
N TRP A 67 17.15 11.20 -0.90
CA TRP A 67 18.10 10.11 -1.03
C TRP A 67 18.48 9.86 -2.50
N ALA A 68 17.50 9.76 -3.40
CA ALA A 68 17.73 9.46 -4.81
C ALA A 68 18.58 10.55 -5.49
N LYS A 69 18.34 11.83 -5.16
CA LYS A 69 19.17 12.96 -5.63
C LYS A 69 20.63 12.86 -5.21
N LYS A 70 20.93 12.32 -4.02
CA LYS A 70 22.31 12.14 -3.55
C LYS A 70 23.08 11.07 -4.34
N GLN A 71 22.37 10.13 -4.97
CA GLN A 71 22.98 9.04 -5.73
C GLN A 71 23.31 9.42 -7.19
N GLY A 72 22.87 10.61 -7.63
CA GLY A 72 23.10 11.13 -8.97
C GLY A 72 21.86 11.08 -9.88
N ASP A 73 21.97 11.72 -11.04
CA ASP A 73 20.84 12.02 -11.92
C ASP A 73 20.11 10.77 -12.44
N GLU A 74 20.84 9.69 -12.73
CA GLU A 74 20.22 8.46 -13.27
C GLU A 74 19.32 7.79 -12.23
N VAL A 75 19.78 7.67 -10.98
CA VAL A 75 18.99 7.14 -9.86
C VAL A 75 17.81 8.04 -9.56
N SER A 76 18.02 9.36 -9.50
CA SER A 76 16.94 10.33 -9.27
C SER A 76 15.85 10.22 -10.33
N LYS A 77 16.21 10.17 -11.61
CA LYS A 77 15.24 10.05 -12.71
C LYS A 77 14.48 8.73 -12.66
N ALA A 78 15.17 7.62 -12.40
CA ALA A 78 14.54 6.31 -12.28
C ALA A 78 13.58 6.24 -11.08
N PHE A 79 13.90 6.94 -9.98
CA PHE A 79 13.03 7.01 -8.81
C PHE A 79 11.77 7.85 -9.08
N GLU A 80 11.89 8.96 -9.79
CA GLU A 80 10.73 9.76 -10.22
C GLU A 80 9.77 8.96 -11.14
N GLN A 81 10.33 8.18 -12.07
CA GLN A 81 9.54 7.27 -12.91
C GLN A 81 8.83 6.20 -12.09
N TYR A 82 9.51 5.65 -11.09
CA TYR A 82 8.91 4.69 -10.16
C TYR A 82 7.73 5.31 -9.40
N LEU A 83 7.88 6.50 -8.81
CA LEU A 83 6.78 7.17 -8.12
C LEU A 83 5.58 7.46 -9.04
N ALA A 84 5.83 7.86 -10.28
CA ALA A 84 4.77 8.06 -11.27
C ALA A 84 4.01 6.75 -11.57
N SER A 85 4.74 5.63 -11.72
CA SER A 85 4.11 4.32 -11.95
C SER A 85 3.32 3.82 -10.74
N GLU A 86 3.78 4.11 -9.52
CA GLU A 86 3.05 3.76 -8.30
C GLU A 86 1.76 4.58 -8.16
N GLU A 87 1.79 5.86 -8.54
CA GLU A 87 0.60 6.72 -8.55
C GLU A 87 -0.41 6.27 -9.60
N GLU A 88 0.03 5.93 -10.80
CA GLU A 88 -0.83 5.36 -11.86
C GLU A 88 -1.44 4.03 -11.42
N TYR A 89 -0.63 3.14 -10.83
CA TYR A 89 -1.11 1.87 -10.29
C TYR A 89 -2.15 2.07 -9.19
N ALA A 90 -1.90 2.97 -8.24
CA ALA A 90 -2.81 3.28 -7.14
C ALA A 90 -4.15 3.84 -7.64
N GLN A 91 -4.13 4.72 -8.65
CA GLN A 91 -5.33 5.24 -9.30
C GLN A 91 -6.11 4.14 -10.01
N LYS A 92 -5.42 3.33 -10.84
CA LYS A 92 -6.04 2.20 -11.54
C LYS A 92 -6.69 1.22 -10.57
N ARG A 93 -5.98 0.88 -9.49
CA ARG A 93 -6.51 0.00 -8.44
C ARG A 93 -7.75 0.60 -7.79
N PHE A 94 -7.72 1.88 -7.41
CA PHE A 94 -8.89 2.56 -6.85
C PHE A 94 -10.09 2.46 -7.80
N GLU A 95 -9.94 2.87 -9.06
CA GLU A 95 -11.03 2.86 -10.05
C GLU A 95 -11.60 1.47 -10.29
N VAL A 96 -10.73 0.47 -10.48
CA VAL A 96 -11.16 -0.92 -10.74
C VAL A 96 -11.91 -1.48 -9.53
N LEU A 97 -11.39 -1.30 -8.32
CA LEU A 97 -12.00 -1.85 -7.11
C LEU A 97 -13.29 -1.12 -6.74
N SER A 98 -13.33 0.21 -6.82
CA SER A 98 -14.56 0.98 -6.60
C SER A 98 -15.67 0.51 -7.54
N LYS A 99 -15.38 0.35 -8.84
CA LYS A 99 -16.36 -0.14 -9.82
C LYS A 99 -16.84 -1.56 -9.50
N ARG A 100 -15.95 -2.46 -9.06
CA ARG A 100 -16.32 -3.83 -8.67
C ARG A 100 -17.16 -3.85 -7.39
N ILE A 101 -16.88 -2.98 -6.43
CA ILE A 101 -17.67 -2.83 -5.21
C ILE A 101 -19.08 -2.32 -5.55
N GLU A 102 -19.18 -1.24 -6.32
CA GLU A 102 -20.45 -0.63 -6.73
C GLU A 102 -21.36 -1.63 -7.46
N SER A 103 -20.78 -2.39 -8.40
CA SER A 103 -21.49 -3.40 -9.21
C SER A 103 -21.74 -4.72 -8.50
N SER A 104 -21.25 -4.92 -7.28
CA SER A 104 -21.44 -6.14 -6.53
C SER A 104 -22.87 -6.30 -5.97
N ASP A 105 -23.18 -7.51 -5.53
CA ASP A 105 -24.42 -7.90 -4.85
C ASP A 105 -24.34 -7.75 -3.32
N GLY A 106 -23.30 -7.09 -2.79
CA GLY A 106 -23.17 -6.84 -1.35
C GLY A 106 -24.16 -5.78 -0.84
N SER A 107 -24.39 -5.77 0.48
CA SER A 107 -25.20 -4.74 1.12
C SER A 107 -24.60 -3.34 0.93
N GLU A 108 -25.46 -2.32 0.93
CA GLU A 108 -25.02 -0.92 0.85
C GLU A 108 -24.04 -0.56 1.98
N GLN A 109 -24.25 -1.13 3.18
CA GLN A 109 -23.34 -0.94 4.31
C GLN A 109 -21.95 -1.54 4.03
N ALA A 110 -21.88 -2.78 3.54
CA ALA A 110 -20.61 -3.43 3.23
C ALA A 110 -19.87 -2.72 2.08
N LYS A 111 -20.60 -2.26 1.05
CA LYS A 111 -20.04 -1.47 -0.04
C LYS A 111 -19.46 -0.15 0.45
N GLN A 112 -20.20 0.60 1.26
CA GLN A 112 -19.74 1.89 1.77
C GLN A 112 -18.48 1.74 2.62
N ILE A 113 -18.42 0.72 3.49
CA ILE A 113 -17.24 0.42 4.30
C ILE A 113 -16.00 0.22 3.41
N LEU A 114 -16.11 -0.59 2.34
CA LEU A 114 -14.99 -0.84 1.43
C LEU A 114 -14.60 0.40 0.62
N LEU A 115 -15.57 1.21 0.19
CA LEU A 115 -15.30 2.46 -0.51
C LEU A 115 -14.57 3.47 0.38
N ASP A 116 -14.99 3.59 1.65
CA ASP A 116 -14.34 4.48 2.63
C ASP A 116 -12.89 4.06 2.88
N MET A 117 -12.64 2.74 3.00
CA MET A 117 -11.28 2.20 3.10
C MET A 117 -10.41 2.52 1.88
N LEU A 118 -10.94 2.32 0.67
CA LEU A 118 -10.23 2.65 -0.58
C LEU A 118 -9.96 4.15 -0.71
N GLN A 119 -10.84 5.01 -0.22
CA GLN A 119 -10.61 6.45 -0.21
C GLN A 119 -9.54 6.83 0.80
N TYR A 120 -9.55 6.20 1.98
CA TYR A 120 -8.54 6.43 3.01
C TYR A 120 -7.13 6.04 2.55
N GLU A 121 -7.00 4.95 1.77
CA GLU A 121 -5.77 4.53 1.08
C GLU A 121 -5.13 5.61 0.20
N GLN A 122 -5.92 6.56 -0.33
CA GLN A 122 -5.41 7.62 -1.20
C GLN A 122 -4.76 8.79 -0.44
N LEU A 123 -4.95 8.86 0.89
CA LEU A 123 -4.47 9.98 1.69
C LEU A 123 -2.94 9.95 1.82
N LYS A 124 -2.28 10.97 1.25
CA LYS A 124 -0.80 11.11 1.34
C LYS A 124 -0.32 11.69 2.68
N ASN A 125 -1.23 12.21 3.50
CA ASN A 125 -0.95 12.94 4.74
C ASN A 125 -1.19 12.12 6.02
N VAL A 126 -1.50 10.84 5.89
CA VAL A 126 -1.65 9.91 7.01
C VAL A 126 -0.37 9.10 7.16
N THR A 127 0.07 8.87 8.41
CA THR A 127 1.21 8.01 8.70
C THR A 127 0.89 6.53 8.51
N ILE A 128 1.90 5.70 8.26
CA ILE A 128 1.70 4.24 8.19
C ILE A 128 1.04 3.71 9.48
N ARG A 129 1.47 4.22 10.64
CA ARG A 129 0.87 3.87 11.94
C ARG A 129 -0.59 4.26 12.05
N GLU A 130 -0.93 5.50 11.70
CA GLU A 130 -2.33 5.97 11.75
C GLU A 130 -3.20 5.18 10.77
N TYR A 131 -2.64 4.78 9.64
CA TYR A 131 -3.33 3.96 8.68
C TYR A 131 -3.62 2.54 9.20
N ASP A 132 -2.60 1.86 9.72
CA ASP A 132 -2.74 0.54 10.34
C ASP A 132 -3.80 0.58 11.45
N HIS A 133 -3.71 1.58 12.33
CA HIS A 133 -4.68 1.76 13.40
C HIS A 133 -6.10 2.09 12.90
N HIS A 134 -6.22 2.89 11.84
CA HIS A 134 -7.52 3.26 11.31
C HIS A 134 -8.24 2.04 10.74
N ILE A 135 -7.58 1.25 9.89
CA ILE A 135 -8.19 0.07 9.26
C ILE A 135 -8.65 -0.95 10.30
N THR A 136 -7.84 -1.23 11.33
CA THR A 136 -8.24 -2.18 12.39
C THR A 136 -9.44 -1.66 13.18
N THR A 137 -9.42 -0.38 13.56
CA THR A 137 -10.50 0.23 14.36
C THR A 137 -11.79 0.38 13.55
N PHE A 138 -11.67 0.59 12.23
CA PHE A 138 -12.80 0.82 11.34
C PHE A 138 -13.71 -0.40 11.24
N LEU A 139 -13.17 -1.62 11.11
CA LEU A 139 -13.98 -2.85 11.03
C LEU A 139 -14.51 -3.29 12.40
N ASP A 140 -13.70 -3.16 13.44
CA ASP A 140 -14.05 -3.59 14.80
C ASP A 140 -15.25 -2.80 15.37
N ALA A 141 -15.55 -1.63 14.82
CA ALA A 141 -16.71 -0.83 15.17
C ALA A 141 -18.05 -1.44 14.71
N TYR A 142 -18.04 -2.42 13.79
CA TYR A 142 -19.24 -3.03 13.22
C TYR A 142 -19.54 -4.41 13.81
N PRO A 143 -20.82 -4.85 13.86
CA PRO A 143 -21.18 -6.20 14.26
C PRO A 143 -20.53 -7.27 13.37
N GLN A 144 -20.26 -8.46 13.94
CA GLN A 144 -19.56 -9.55 13.25
C GLN A 144 -20.17 -9.92 11.90
N ASN A 145 -21.51 -9.92 11.78
CA ASN A 145 -22.18 -10.24 10.52
C ASN A 145 -21.88 -9.23 9.40
N VAL A 146 -21.65 -7.96 9.74
CA VAL A 146 -21.23 -6.93 8.78
C VAL A 146 -19.76 -7.13 8.40
N GLN A 147 -18.91 -7.41 9.38
CA GLN A 147 -17.48 -7.71 9.12
C GLN A 147 -17.32 -8.93 8.19
N ASP A 148 -18.08 -9.99 8.42
CA ASP A 148 -18.05 -11.21 7.59
C ASP A 148 -18.49 -10.91 6.15
N GLU A 149 -19.52 -10.07 5.97
CA GLU A 149 -19.98 -9.65 4.65
C GLU A 149 -18.92 -8.81 3.92
N VAL A 150 -18.32 -7.83 4.60
CA VAL A 150 -17.25 -6.99 4.07
C VAL A 150 -16.07 -7.86 3.62
N ASN A 151 -15.62 -8.79 4.45
CA ASN A 151 -14.53 -9.71 4.12
C ASN A 151 -14.86 -10.61 2.93
N LYS A 152 -16.08 -11.14 2.88
CA LYS A 152 -16.55 -11.97 1.76
C LYS A 152 -16.62 -11.16 0.47
N LEU A 153 -17.14 -9.94 0.51
CA LEU A 153 -17.23 -9.05 -0.63
C LEU A 153 -15.83 -8.66 -1.13
N TRP A 154 -14.93 -8.25 -0.23
CA TRP A 154 -13.54 -7.93 -0.56
C TRP A 154 -12.83 -9.08 -1.24
N SER A 155 -13.00 -10.32 -0.74
CA SER A 155 -12.42 -11.50 -1.37
C SER A 155 -13.00 -11.77 -2.77
N LYS A 156 -14.31 -11.52 -2.96
CA LYS A 156 -15.02 -11.76 -4.22
C LYS A 156 -14.63 -10.79 -5.33
N ILE A 157 -14.30 -9.54 -5.00
CA ILE A 157 -13.90 -8.54 -6.00
C ILE A 157 -12.45 -8.71 -6.51
N ASP A 158 -11.72 -9.70 -5.99
CA ASP A 158 -10.35 -10.05 -6.38
C ASP A 158 -9.38 -8.85 -6.38
N PRO A 159 -9.04 -8.31 -5.19
CA PRO A 159 -8.28 -7.07 -5.05
C PRO A 159 -6.82 -7.20 -5.49
N ALA A 160 -6.32 -8.44 -5.64
CA ALA A 160 -4.98 -8.71 -6.15
C ALA A 160 -4.89 -8.57 -7.67
N ASN A 161 -6.02 -8.64 -8.37
CA ASN A 161 -6.07 -8.62 -9.83
C ASN A 161 -6.74 -7.36 -10.35
N ILE A 162 -5.95 -6.37 -10.76
CA ILE A 162 -6.44 -5.12 -11.33
C ILE A 162 -6.36 -5.08 -12.87
N ASN A 163 -6.22 -6.27 -13.51
CA ASN A 163 -6.22 -6.39 -14.97
C ASN A 163 -7.64 -6.47 -15.54
#